data_AF-A0AB38G6D8-F1
#
_entry.id   AF-A0AB38G6D8-F1
#
_cell.length_a   1.000
_cell.length_b   1.000
_cell.length_c   1.000
_cell.angle_alpha   90.00
_cell.angle_beta   90.00
_cell.angle_gamma   90.00
#
_symmetry.space_group_name_H-M   'P 1'
#
loop_
_entity.id
_entity.type
_entity.pdbx_description
1 polymer ?
#
loop_
_entity_poly.entity_id
_entity_poly.type
_entity_poly.pdbx_seq_one_letter_code
_entity_poly.pdbx_strand_id
1 'polypeptide(L)'
;MAKVRIGHFVEAQILEAIEIDYIDESEVLSPADDLHHIDKTQFDVPFVCGAKNLGEVLRRIAEGASMIRSKGEPGTGDVIQAVRHLRSLKKEIVRLKVRRSDELYQAAKELQVPYDLVKEVHEAGKLPVVLLAAGGVATPADAALVMQLGAEGVFVGSGIFKSGDPEKRTRAIVQAVTNYQDKKLLAK
;
A
#
# COMPACT_ATOMS: atom_id res chain seq x y z
N MET A 1 -11.80 -8.35 -4.57
CA MET A 1 -11.41 -7.49 -3.42
C MET A 1 -12.56 -6.60 -2.99
N ALA A 2 -12.81 -6.47 -1.70
CA ALA A 2 -13.76 -5.52 -1.13
C ALA A 2 -13.17 -4.87 0.14
N LYS A 3 -13.80 -3.78 0.57
CA LYS A 3 -13.35 -2.97 1.70
C LYS A 3 -14.10 -3.34 2.97
N VAL A 4 -13.39 -3.28 4.09
CA VAL A 4 -13.97 -3.27 5.44
C VAL A 4 -13.49 -2.05 6.19
N ARG A 5 -14.28 -1.63 7.18
CA ARG A 5 -13.88 -0.55 8.09
C ARG A 5 -12.72 -1.01 8.97
N ILE A 6 -11.86 -0.05 9.35
CA ILE A 6 -10.77 -0.32 10.30
C ILE A 6 -11.35 -0.90 11.60
N GLY A 7 -10.79 -2.03 12.03
CA GLY A 7 -11.18 -2.76 13.23
C GLY A 7 -12.45 -3.61 13.12
N HIS A 8 -13.17 -3.56 11.99
CA HIS A 8 -14.45 -4.25 11.85
C HIS A 8 -14.29 -5.72 11.44
N PHE A 9 -13.75 -6.55 12.33
CA PHE A 9 -13.46 -7.97 12.05
C PHE A 9 -14.70 -8.78 11.61
N VAL A 10 -15.91 -8.40 12.05
CA VAL A 10 -17.15 -9.07 11.61
C VAL A 10 -17.48 -8.78 10.12
N GLU A 11 -17.13 -7.59 9.61
CA GLU A 11 -17.28 -7.32 8.17
C GLU A 11 -16.32 -8.22 7.38
N ALA A 12 -15.11 -8.41 7.90
CA ALA A 12 -14.14 -9.30 7.30
C ALA A 12 -14.59 -10.76 7.32
N GLN A 13 -15.18 -11.25 8.43
CA GLN A 13 -15.74 -12.59 8.52
C GLN A 13 -16.84 -12.83 7.48
N ILE A 14 -17.71 -11.83 7.26
CA ILE A 14 -18.76 -11.91 6.23
C ILE A 14 -18.14 -11.98 4.83
N LEU A 15 -17.12 -11.16 4.56
CA LEU A 15 -16.44 -11.16 3.27
C LEU A 15 -15.64 -12.46 3.01
N GLU A 16 -15.02 -13.04 4.03
CA GLU A 16 -14.34 -14.32 3.94
C GLU A 16 -15.34 -15.46 3.69
N ALA A 17 -16.50 -15.45 4.35
CA ALA A 17 -17.54 -16.46 4.17
C ALA A 17 -18.16 -16.47 2.76
N ILE A 18 -18.04 -15.38 1.99
CA ILE A 18 -18.42 -15.31 0.57
C ILE A 18 -17.23 -15.53 -0.37
N GLU A 19 -16.11 -16.05 0.14
CA GLU A 19 -14.93 -16.46 -0.61
C GLU A 19 -14.30 -15.33 -1.45
N ILE A 20 -14.20 -14.13 -0.87
CA ILE A 20 -13.53 -13.02 -1.55
C ILE A 20 -12.02 -13.28 -1.68
N ASP A 21 -11.40 -12.80 -2.77
CA ASP A 21 -9.96 -13.02 -2.98
C ASP A 21 -9.06 -12.21 -2.03
N TYR A 22 -9.50 -11.00 -1.65
CA TYR A 22 -8.73 -10.07 -0.82
C TYR A 22 -9.66 -9.13 -0.05
N ILE A 23 -9.26 -8.78 1.18
CA ILE A 23 -9.91 -7.76 2.00
C ILE A 23 -9.01 -6.53 2.12
N ASP A 24 -9.54 -5.34 1.87
CA ASP A 24 -8.87 -4.05 2.10
C ASP A 24 -9.42 -3.39 3.36
N GLU A 25 -8.69 -3.50 4.48
CA GLU A 25 -9.02 -2.77 5.70
C GLU A 25 -8.66 -1.31 5.51
N SER A 26 -9.69 -0.49 5.27
CA SER A 26 -9.53 0.73 4.48
C SER A 26 -9.95 1.97 5.25
N GLU A 27 -9.00 2.88 5.44
CA GLU A 27 -9.18 4.23 6.00
C GLU A 27 -10.11 5.14 5.17
N VAL A 28 -10.47 4.71 3.96
CA VAL A 28 -11.45 5.40 3.11
C VAL A 28 -12.88 5.25 3.66
N LEU A 29 -13.15 4.19 4.42
CA LEU A 29 -14.40 4.01 5.13
C LEU A 29 -14.27 4.59 6.55
N SER A 30 -15.40 4.97 7.14
CA SER A 30 -15.43 5.41 8.55
C SER A 30 -14.93 4.28 9.46
N PRO A 31 -13.89 4.50 10.30
CA PRO A 31 -13.40 3.47 11.22
C PRO A 31 -14.51 2.93 12.12
N ALA A 32 -14.47 1.63 12.42
CA ALA A 32 -15.34 1.01 13.41
C ALA A 32 -14.68 0.93 14.78
N ASP A 33 -13.36 0.80 14.81
CA ASP A 33 -12.49 0.93 15.99
C ASP A 33 -11.37 1.93 15.64
N ASP A 34 -11.13 2.91 16.52
CA ASP A 34 -10.14 3.97 16.35
C ASP A 34 -8.78 3.64 16.99
N LEU A 35 -8.71 2.55 17.77
CA LEU A 35 -7.52 2.09 18.49
C LEU A 35 -6.91 0.84 17.85
N HIS A 36 -7.74 -0.13 17.46
CA HIS A 36 -7.29 -1.46 17.02
C HIS A 36 -7.65 -1.73 15.56
N HIS A 37 -6.71 -2.33 14.84
CA HIS A 37 -6.97 -2.93 13.53
C HIS A 37 -7.36 -4.40 13.72
N ILE A 38 -7.95 -5.00 12.69
CA ILE A 38 -8.28 -6.42 12.68
C ILE A 38 -7.02 -7.26 12.89
N ASP A 39 -7.06 -8.28 13.75
CA ASP A 39 -6.06 -9.36 13.78
C ASP A 39 -6.28 -10.26 12.56
N LYS A 40 -5.44 -10.09 11.54
CA LYS A 40 -5.59 -10.73 10.22
C LYS A 40 -5.02 -12.13 10.23
N THR A 41 -4.30 -12.52 11.28
CA THR A 41 -3.76 -13.87 11.45
C THR A 41 -4.84 -14.91 11.73
N GLN A 42 -6.06 -14.46 12.07
CA GLN A 42 -7.24 -15.29 12.30
C GLN A 42 -8.05 -15.58 11.03
N PHE A 43 -7.55 -15.15 9.87
CA PHE A 43 -8.24 -15.24 8.58
C PHE A 43 -7.36 -15.97 7.57
N ASP A 44 -7.98 -16.77 6.72
CA ASP A 44 -7.33 -17.41 5.57
C ASP A 44 -7.26 -16.45 4.37
N VAL A 45 -8.23 -15.54 4.25
CA VAL A 45 -8.25 -14.53 3.18
C VAL A 45 -7.15 -13.47 3.39
N PRO A 46 -6.35 -13.13 2.36
CA PRO A 46 -5.30 -12.14 2.48
C PRO A 46 -5.82 -10.70 2.63
N PHE A 47 -5.09 -9.91 3.44
CA PHE A 47 -5.41 -8.51 3.70
C PHE A 47 -4.48 -7.52 3.01
N VAL A 48 -5.07 -6.42 2.56
CA VAL A 48 -4.40 -5.20 2.12
C VAL A 48 -4.63 -4.11 3.16
N CYS A 49 -3.57 -3.41 3.57
CA CYS A 49 -3.68 -2.27 4.47
C CYS A 49 -3.03 -1.01 3.92
N GLY A 50 -3.63 0.14 4.22
CA GLY A 50 -3.02 1.44 3.98
C GLY A 50 -1.88 1.73 4.97
N ALA A 51 -0.81 2.38 4.53
CA ALA A 51 0.22 2.95 5.40
C ALA A 51 0.83 4.27 4.84
N LYS A 52 1.40 5.10 5.72
CA LYS A 52 2.05 6.39 5.37
C LYS A 52 3.56 6.41 5.58
N ASN A 53 4.09 5.55 6.45
CA ASN A 53 5.50 5.48 6.87
C ASN A 53 5.87 4.04 7.25
N LEU A 54 7.17 3.74 7.44
CA LEU A 54 7.65 2.38 7.72
C LEU A 54 7.09 1.82 9.03
N GLY A 55 6.92 2.65 10.06
CA GLY A 55 6.34 2.21 11.33
C GLY A 55 4.91 1.68 11.16
N GLU A 56 4.05 2.40 10.44
CA GLU A 56 2.71 1.93 10.10
C GLU A 56 2.75 0.66 9.26
N VAL A 57 3.61 0.60 8.25
CA VAL A 57 3.78 -0.58 7.38
C VAL A 57 4.07 -1.83 8.21
N LEU A 58 5.09 -1.77 9.07
CA LEU A 58 5.52 -2.93 9.85
C LEU A 58 4.50 -3.31 10.93
N ARG A 59 3.73 -2.37 11.48
CA ARG A 59 2.61 -2.70 12.38
C ARG A 59 1.50 -3.45 11.64
N ARG A 60 1.12 -3.02 10.43
CA ARG A 60 0.11 -3.73 9.63
C ARG A 60 0.56 -5.13 9.25
N ILE A 61 1.84 -5.31 8.93
CA ILE A 61 2.43 -6.63 8.64
C ILE A 61 2.43 -7.50 9.90
N ALA A 62 2.79 -6.94 11.06
CA ALA A 62 2.74 -7.66 12.33
C ALA A 62 1.33 -8.14 12.71
N GLU A 63 0.30 -7.41 12.28
CA GLU A 63 -1.11 -7.77 12.42
C GLU A 63 -1.61 -8.74 11.33
N GLY A 64 -0.74 -9.18 10.40
CA GLY A 64 -1.04 -10.17 9.38
C GLY A 64 -1.36 -9.62 7.98
N ALA A 65 -1.08 -8.36 7.67
CA ALA A 65 -1.30 -7.82 6.33
C ALA A 65 -0.32 -8.43 5.33
N SER A 66 -0.85 -9.09 4.29
CA SER A 66 -0.07 -9.71 3.20
C SER A 66 0.32 -8.71 2.09
N MET A 67 -0.24 -7.50 2.13
CA MET A 67 0.01 -6.46 1.14
C MET A 67 -0.20 -5.08 1.74
N ILE A 68 0.58 -4.12 1.26
CA ILE A 68 0.56 -2.74 1.72
C ILE A 68 0.25 -1.82 0.55
N ARG A 69 -0.54 -0.78 0.80
CA ARG A 69 -0.74 0.32 -0.15
C ARG A 69 -0.47 1.68 0.51
N SER A 70 -0.01 2.66 -0.26
CA SER A 70 0.08 4.03 0.27
C SER A 70 -1.30 4.60 0.63
N LYS A 71 -1.42 5.32 1.74
CA LYS A 71 -2.64 6.11 2.04
C LYS A 71 -2.62 7.41 1.23
N GLY A 72 -2.97 7.39 -0.05
CA GLY A 72 -3.10 8.64 -0.82
C GLY A 72 -4.34 9.43 -0.38
N GLU A 73 -4.78 10.40 -1.18
CA GLU A 73 -6.05 11.09 -0.99
C GLU A 73 -7.06 10.54 -2.02
N PRO A 74 -7.94 9.60 -1.64
CA PRO A 74 -8.85 8.98 -2.59
C PRO A 74 -9.84 10.00 -3.13
N GLY A 75 -10.04 9.99 -4.45
CA GLY A 75 -11.07 10.81 -5.10
C GLY A 75 -10.67 12.22 -5.50
N THR A 76 -9.47 12.71 -5.13
CA THR A 76 -8.99 14.05 -5.54
C THR A 76 -8.32 14.05 -6.92
N GLY A 77 -7.75 12.91 -7.32
CA GLY A 77 -6.89 12.83 -8.50
C GLY A 77 -5.51 13.47 -8.31
N ASP A 78 -5.13 13.78 -7.07
CA ASP A 78 -3.82 14.33 -6.73
C ASP A 78 -2.87 13.24 -6.19
N VAL A 79 -1.88 12.87 -7.00
CA VAL A 79 -0.88 11.83 -6.70
C VAL A 79 0.15 12.23 -5.63
N ILE A 80 0.18 13.50 -5.19
CA ILE A 80 1.23 14.03 -4.31
C ILE A 80 1.38 13.24 -3.00
N GLN A 81 0.27 12.77 -2.41
CA GLN A 81 0.31 11.99 -1.17
C GLN A 81 0.93 10.61 -1.40
N ALA A 82 0.59 9.92 -2.49
CA ALA A 82 1.20 8.65 -2.84
C ALA A 82 2.72 8.81 -3.04
N VAL A 83 3.14 9.85 -3.79
CA VAL A 83 4.57 10.18 -3.99
C VAL A 83 5.28 10.44 -2.66
N ARG A 84 4.66 11.20 -1.76
CA ARG A 84 5.23 11.51 -0.44
C ARG A 84 5.45 10.24 0.38
N HIS A 85 4.46 9.35 0.45
CA HIS A 85 4.57 8.10 1.20
C HIS A 85 5.62 7.16 0.62
N LEU A 86 5.64 6.97 -0.71
CA LEU A 86 6.63 6.12 -1.36
C LEU A 86 8.07 6.64 -1.14
N ARG A 87 8.28 7.95 -1.23
CA ARG A 87 9.60 8.56 -0.96
C ARG A 87 10.01 8.44 0.50
N SER A 88 9.09 8.67 1.44
CA SER A 88 9.37 8.50 2.88
C SER A 88 9.76 7.06 3.20
N LEU A 89 8.96 6.11 2.72
CA LEU A 89 9.18 4.69 2.94
C LEU A 89 10.52 4.24 2.35
N LYS A 90 10.82 4.62 1.11
CA LYS A 90 12.12 4.30 0.49
C LYS A 90 13.30 4.88 1.28
N LYS A 91 13.19 6.12 1.75
CA LYS A 91 14.22 6.77 2.57
C LYS A 91 14.43 6.02 3.90
N GLU A 92 13.35 5.62 4.56
CA GLU A 92 13.38 4.89 5.82
C GLU A 92 13.97 3.49 5.66
N ILE A 93 13.59 2.76 4.60
CA ILE A 93 14.16 1.44 4.28
C ILE A 93 15.67 1.55 4.00
N VAL A 94 16.10 2.52 3.17
CA VAL A 94 17.53 2.73 2.90
C VAL A 94 18.28 3.11 4.18
N ARG A 95 17.71 4.00 5.01
CA ARG A 95 18.31 4.38 6.30
C ARG A 95 18.45 3.17 7.22
N LEU A 96 17.44 2.31 7.27
CA LEU A 96 17.46 1.10 8.09
C LEU A 96 18.49 0.09 7.57
N LYS A 97 18.60 -0.07 6.24
CA LYS A 97 19.55 -0.97 5.58
C LYS A 97 21.01 -0.64 5.89
N VAL A 98 21.35 0.64 6.05
CA VAL A 98 22.73 1.09 6.33
C VAL A 98 23.05 1.26 7.81
N ARG A 99 22.08 1.03 8.71
CA ARG A 99 22.35 1.02 10.16
C ARG A 99 23.27 -0.14 10.53
N ARG A 100 24.01 0.02 11.64
CA ARG A 100 24.74 -1.10 12.23
C ARG A 100 23.77 -2.03 12.96
N SER A 101 24.10 -3.32 13.04
CA SER A 101 23.22 -4.33 13.64
C SER A 101 22.90 -4.07 15.12
N ASP A 102 23.82 -3.43 15.86
CA ASP A 102 23.64 -3.02 17.26
C ASP A 102 22.61 -1.88 17.43
N GLU A 103 22.36 -1.08 16.39
CA GLU A 103 21.39 0.02 16.41
C GLU A 103 19.94 -0.40 16.13
N LEU A 104 19.71 -1.67 15.72
CA LEU A 104 18.40 -2.13 15.25
C LEU A 104 17.35 -2.20 16.38
N TYR A 105 17.75 -2.50 17.61
CA TYR A 105 16.84 -2.46 18.76
C TYR A 105 16.32 -1.04 19.03
N GLN A 106 17.17 -0.03 18.86
CA GLN A 106 16.76 1.37 18.99
C GLN A 106 15.84 1.77 17.83
N ALA A 107 16.13 1.32 16.61
CA ALA A 107 15.25 1.54 15.45
C ALA A 107 13.85 0.94 15.67
N ALA A 108 13.76 -0.27 16.22
CA ALA A 108 12.49 -0.92 16.55
C ALA A 108 11.67 -0.14 17.59
N LYS A 109 12.34 0.42 18.62
CA LYS A 109 11.70 1.30 19.61
C LYS A 109 11.17 2.60 18.98
N GLU A 110 11.98 3.26 18.14
CA GLU A 110 11.60 4.49 17.45
C GLU A 110 10.41 4.29 16.49
N LEU A 111 10.44 3.18 15.75
CA LEU A 111 9.39 2.82 14.81
C LEU A 111 8.14 2.24 15.49
N GLN A 112 8.24 1.82 16.76
CA GLN A 112 7.19 1.15 17.55
C GLN A 112 6.67 -0.12 16.86
N VAL A 113 7.59 -1.04 16.56
CA VAL A 113 7.35 -2.25 15.77
C VAL A 113 8.16 -3.44 16.33
N PRO A 114 7.78 -4.69 16.01
CA PRO A 114 8.58 -5.87 16.37
C PRO A 114 10.01 -5.79 15.84
N TYR A 115 10.98 -6.19 16.68
CA TYR A 115 12.40 -6.21 16.29
C TYR A 115 12.66 -7.13 15.09
N ASP A 116 12.00 -8.29 15.03
CA ASP A 116 12.24 -9.27 13.98
C ASP A 116 11.89 -8.72 12.58
N LEU A 117 10.80 -7.95 12.47
CA LEU A 117 10.43 -7.27 11.22
C LEU A 117 11.44 -6.19 10.83
N VAL A 118 11.99 -5.46 11.81
CA VAL A 118 13.05 -4.47 11.56
C VAL A 118 14.31 -5.15 11.05
N LYS A 119 14.69 -6.28 11.67
CA LYS A 119 15.83 -7.09 11.26
C LYS A 119 15.63 -7.65 9.85
N GLU A 120 14.45 -8.18 9.53
CA GLU A 120 14.11 -8.70 8.21
C GLU A 120 14.24 -7.62 7.12
N VAL A 121 13.67 -6.42 7.34
CA VAL A 121 13.82 -5.30 6.40
C VAL A 121 15.27 -4.82 6.30
N HIS A 122 16.01 -4.79 7.40
CA HIS A 122 17.44 -4.46 7.40
C HIS A 122 18.25 -5.47 6.57
N GLU A 123 17.98 -6.76 6.69
CA GLU A 123 18.70 -7.81 5.95
C GLU A 123 18.29 -7.82 4.47
N ALA A 124 17.01 -7.73 4.16
CA ALA A 124 16.49 -7.79 2.79
C ALA A 124 16.65 -6.47 2.00
N GLY A 125 16.65 -5.31 2.67
CA GLY A 125 16.65 -3.99 2.03
C GLY A 125 15.34 -3.65 1.31
N LYS A 126 14.26 -4.37 1.61
CA LYS A 126 12.90 -4.21 1.06
C LYS A 126 11.87 -4.69 2.08
N LEU A 127 10.60 -4.40 1.82
CA LEU A 127 9.50 -4.93 2.63
C LEU A 127 9.32 -6.44 2.40
N PRO A 128 8.82 -7.18 3.41
CA PRO A 128 8.55 -8.62 3.26
C PRO A 128 7.24 -8.91 2.50
N VAL A 129 6.47 -7.87 2.14
CA VAL A 129 5.20 -7.96 1.42
C VAL A 129 5.17 -6.96 0.27
N VAL A 130 4.22 -7.16 -0.66
CA VAL A 130 4.04 -6.31 -1.85
C VAL A 130 3.64 -4.89 -1.45
N LEU A 131 4.27 -3.89 -2.06
CA LEU A 131 3.95 -2.46 -1.92
C LEU A 131 3.24 -1.91 -3.16
N LEU A 132 1.98 -1.53 -3.01
CA LEU A 132 1.20 -0.86 -4.05
C LEU A 132 1.11 0.66 -3.81
N ALA A 133 0.98 1.42 -4.88
CA ALA A 133 0.63 2.83 -4.81
C ALA A 133 -0.89 3.00 -4.89
N ALA A 134 -1.47 3.77 -3.99
CA ALA A 134 -2.90 4.08 -3.98
C ALA A 134 -3.17 5.54 -3.63
N GLY A 135 -4.28 6.04 -4.17
CA GLY A 135 -4.80 7.40 -3.97
C GLY A 135 -4.11 8.43 -4.87
N GLY A 136 -4.92 9.13 -5.67
CA GLY A 136 -4.46 10.20 -6.55
C GLY A 136 -3.95 9.79 -7.94
N VAL A 137 -3.75 8.50 -8.23
CA VAL A 137 -3.38 8.03 -9.58
C VAL A 137 -4.56 8.27 -10.52
N ALA A 138 -4.44 9.26 -11.42
CA ALA A 138 -5.50 9.65 -12.34
C ALA A 138 -5.13 9.46 -13.82
N THR A 139 -3.83 9.45 -14.12
CA THR A 139 -3.30 9.39 -15.49
C THR A 139 -2.30 8.24 -15.68
N PRO A 140 -2.03 7.84 -16.94
CA PRO A 140 -0.95 6.89 -17.25
C PRO A 140 0.42 7.37 -16.75
N ALA A 141 0.68 8.69 -16.77
CA ALA A 141 1.91 9.27 -16.28
C ALA A 141 2.05 9.13 -14.75
N ASP A 142 0.97 9.31 -14.00
CA ASP A 142 0.95 9.09 -12.54
C ASP A 142 1.26 7.63 -12.21
N ALA A 143 0.64 6.70 -12.95
CA ALA A 143 0.88 5.28 -12.77
C ALA A 143 2.36 4.92 -13.05
N ALA A 144 2.92 5.40 -14.16
CA ALA A 144 4.34 5.18 -14.46
C ALA A 144 5.27 5.83 -13.41
N LEU A 145 4.92 7.02 -12.91
CA LEU A 145 5.68 7.71 -11.86
C LEU A 145 5.79 6.87 -10.60
N VAL A 146 4.68 6.36 -10.07
CA VAL A 146 4.70 5.59 -8.82
C VAL A 146 5.41 4.25 -8.96
N MET A 147 5.32 3.61 -10.14
CA MET A 147 6.12 2.41 -10.46
C MET A 147 7.63 2.73 -10.43
N GLN A 148 8.07 3.84 -11.05
CA GLN A 148 9.47 4.28 -11.00
C GLN A 148 9.95 4.65 -9.59
N LEU A 149 9.04 5.03 -8.69
CA LEU A 149 9.35 5.29 -7.29
C LEU A 149 9.50 4.02 -6.44
N GLY A 150 9.21 2.85 -7.00
CA GLY A 150 9.39 1.55 -6.36
C GLY A 150 8.10 0.89 -5.87
N ALA A 151 6.94 1.35 -6.33
CA ALA A 151 5.71 0.57 -6.18
C ALA A 151 5.75 -0.64 -7.12
N GLU A 152 5.13 -1.74 -6.69
CA GLU A 152 5.03 -3.01 -7.41
C GLU A 152 3.69 -3.13 -8.17
N GLY A 153 2.82 -2.12 -8.04
CA GLY A 153 1.57 -1.98 -8.76
C GLY A 153 0.78 -0.77 -8.26
N VAL A 154 -0.42 -0.55 -8.81
CA VAL A 154 -1.24 0.63 -8.52
C VAL A 154 -2.70 0.27 -8.26
N PHE A 155 -3.32 0.94 -7.30
CA PHE A 155 -4.77 1.01 -7.15
C PHE A 155 -5.28 2.27 -7.83
N VAL A 156 -6.25 2.09 -8.71
CA VAL A 156 -6.99 3.20 -9.30
C VAL A 156 -8.42 3.20 -8.77
N GLY A 157 -8.83 4.34 -8.22
CA GLY A 157 -10.18 4.51 -7.70
C GLY A 157 -11.22 4.71 -8.79
N SER A 158 -12.47 4.88 -8.36
CA SER A 158 -13.62 5.08 -9.24
C SER A 158 -13.59 6.36 -10.09
N GLY A 159 -12.59 7.24 -9.87
CA GLY A 159 -12.34 8.40 -10.73
C GLY A 159 -12.12 8.03 -12.21
N ILE A 160 -11.66 6.81 -12.51
CA ILE A 160 -11.64 6.27 -13.87
C ILE A 160 -13.04 6.25 -14.50
N PHE A 161 -14.07 5.83 -13.77
CA PHE A 161 -15.44 5.71 -14.28
C PHE A 161 -16.12 7.07 -14.48
N LYS A 162 -15.58 8.12 -13.86
CA LYS A 162 -16.01 9.51 -14.06
C LYS A 162 -15.28 10.20 -15.21
N SER A 163 -14.40 9.50 -15.92
CA SER A 163 -13.71 10.05 -17.08
C SER A 163 -14.57 10.01 -18.34
N GLY A 164 -14.20 10.80 -19.36
CA GLY A 164 -14.93 10.81 -20.62
C GLY A 164 -14.95 9.45 -21.34
N ASP A 165 -13.83 8.71 -21.29
CA ASP A 165 -13.73 7.36 -21.84
C ASP A 165 -12.99 6.44 -20.83
N PRO A 166 -13.76 5.78 -19.93
CA PRO A 166 -13.20 4.92 -18.89
C PRO A 166 -12.43 3.73 -19.45
N GLU A 167 -12.87 3.15 -20.57
CA GLU A 167 -12.24 1.96 -21.16
C GLU A 167 -10.88 2.30 -21.74
N LYS A 168 -10.80 3.38 -22.53
CA LYS A 168 -9.52 3.88 -23.06
C LYS A 168 -8.58 4.29 -21.94
N ARG A 169 -9.06 5.01 -20.93
CA ARG A 169 -8.23 5.45 -19.80
C ARG A 169 -7.69 4.27 -19.01
N THR A 170 -8.53 3.26 -18.73
CA THR A 170 -8.11 2.05 -18.00
C THR A 170 -7.04 1.30 -18.77
N ARG A 171 -7.24 1.07 -20.08
CA ARG A 171 -6.21 0.44 -20.93
C ARG A 171 -4.89 1.19 -20.90
N ALA A 172 -4.94 2.52 -21.02
CA ALA A 172 -3.73 3.34 -21.01
C ALA A 172 -2.98 3.24 -19.67
N ILE A 173 -3.70 3.22 -18.53
CA ILE A 173 -3.07 3.04 -17.22
C ILE A 173 -2.46 1.64 -17.08
N VAL A 174 -3.16 0.58 -17.48
CA VAL A 174 -2.63 -0.80 -17.45
C VAL A 174 -1.35 -0.91 -18.29
N GLN A 175 -1.37 -0.34 -19.50
CA GLN A 175 -0.19 -0.29 -20.37
C GLN A 175 0.96 0.50 -19.75
N ALA A 176 0.66 1.61 -19.06
CA ALA A 176 1.68 2.41 -18.39
C ALA A 176 2.30 1.71 -17.18
N VAL A 177 1.52 0.95 -16.39
CA VAL A 177 2.05 0.15 -15.28
C VAL A 177 3.00 -0.94 -15.81
N THR A 178 2.62 -1.59 -16.91
CA THR A 178 3.43 -2.67 -17.51
C THR A 178 4.71 -2.13 -18.15
N ASN A 179 4.63 -0.96 -18.80
CA ASN A 179 5.70 -0.39 -19.62
C ASN A 179 6.22 0.94 -19.06
N TYR A 180 6.30 1.06 -17.74
CA TYR A 180 6.54 2.35 -17.05
C TYR A 180 7.88 3.03 -17.38
N GLN A 181 8.80 2.34 -18.07
CA GLN A 181 10.08 2.88 -18.54
C GLN A 181 10.08 3.25 -20.05
N ASP A 182 9.10 2.80 -20.82
CA ASP A 182 9.00 3.10 -22.26
C ASP A 182 8.36 4.48 -22.49
N LYS A 183 9.21 5.50 -22.55
CA LYS A 183 8.80 6.89 -22.79
C LYS A 183 8.01 7.08 -24.09
N LYS A 184 8.27 6.27 -25.12
CA LYS A 184 7.57 6.40 -26.42
C LYS A 184 6.17 5.81 -26.34
N LEU A 185 6.00 4.71 -25.62
CA LEU A 185 4.69 4.11 -25.37
C LEU A 185 3.85 5.02 -24.46
N LEU A 186 4.43 5.56 -23.38
CA LEU A 186 3.74 6.44 -22.45
C LEU A 186 3.25 7.76 -23.07
N ALA A 187 3.84 8.19 -24.20
CA ALA A 187 3.46 9.41 -24.91
C ALA A 187 2.32 9.21 -25.93
N LYS A 188 1.88 7.98 -26.16
CA LYS A 188 0.77 7.63 -27.08
C LYS A 188 -0.55 7.54 -26.35
#